data_AF-A0A9P5X215-F1
#
_entry.id   AF-A0A9P5X215-F1
#
_cell.length_a   1.000
_cell.length_b   1.000
_cell.length_c   1.000
_cell.angle_alpha   90.00
_cell.angle_beta   90.00
_cell.angle_gamma   90.00
#
_symmetry.space_group_name_H-M   'P 1'
#
loop_
_entity.id
_entity.type
_entity.pdbx_description
1 polymer ?
#
loop_
_entity_poly.entity_id
_entity_poly.type
_entity_poly.pdbx_seq_one_letter_code
_entity_poly.pdbx_strand_id
1 'polypeptide(L)'
;MRFGLLYNFVVFLPSILAQTPTSADATDCRCVYGQSCWPSEQDFNSLSAQLSVPLIRPVPPASACYPVGNPSGDCSNVQQNWFNGTWRSDQPGAYEFTNFGTYTNSANGSISGCYLNTTLGLPCEQGSVPPIGVDVRTVEDVQAAVRFAGNHNLRMVVKNTG
;
A
#
# COMPACT_ATOMS: atom_id res chain seq x y z
N MET A 1 -36.88 25.67 75.81
CA MET A 1 -37.52 26.25 74.61
C MET A 1 -36.58 26.03 73.44
N ARG A 2 -37.06 25.33 72.39
CA ARG A 2 -36.30 24.88 71.22
C ARG A 2 -36.21 25.99 70.18
N PHE A 3 -35.02 26.24 69.62
CA PHE A 3 -34.84 26.82 68.29
C PHE A 3 -33.67 26.08 67.63
N GLY A 4 -33.99 25.15 66.73
CA GLY A 4 -33.01 24.46 65.88
C GLY A 4 -33.14 24.98 64.47
N LEU A 5 -32.11 25.67 63.97
CA LEU A 5 -31.99 26.08 62.58
C LEU A 5 -31.61 24.86 61.73
N LEU A 6 -32.45 24.52 60.76
CA LEU A 6 -32.17 23.50 59.74
C LEU A 6 -31.37 24.15 58.60
N TYR A 7 -30.12 23.71 58.42
CA TYR A 7 -29.29 24.10 57.27
C TYR A 7 -29.36 22.96 56.23
N ASN A 8 -29.98 23.23 55.08
CA ASN A 8 -30.03 22.29 53.96
C ASN A 8 -28.67 22.29 53.23
N PHE A 9 -27.88 21.23 53.41
CA PHE A 9 -26.71 20.97 52.57
C PHE A 9 -27.14 20.17 51.34
N VAL A 10 -27.13 20.81 50.17
CA VAL A 10 -27.29 20.13 48.88
C VAL A 10 -25.94 19.53 48.50
N VAL A 11 -25.83 18.21 48.53
CA VAL A 11 -24.62 17.47 48.12
C VAL A 11 -24.71 17.21 46.61
N PHE A 12 -23.88 17.88 45.82
CA PHE A 12 -23.70 17.55 44.40
C PHE A 12 -22.78 16.32 44.28
N LEU A 13 -23.35 15.20 43.83
CA LEU A 13 -22.60 14.00 43.44
C LEU A 13 -21.99 14.24 42.04
N PRO A 14 -20.66 14.19 41.86
CA PRO A 14 -20.07 14.24 40.54
C PRO A 14 -20.35 12.92 39.81
N SER A 15 -21.01 13.00 38.65
CA SER A 15 -21.18 11.88 37.73
C SER A 15 -19.81 11.43 37.21
N ILE A 16 -19.28 10.34 37.75
CA ILE A 16 -18.07 9.70 37.23
C ILE A 16 -18.47 8.94 35.97
N LEU A 17 -18.10 9.47 34.80
CA LEU A 17 -18.16 8.73 33.55
C LEU A 17 -17.15 7.58 33.64
N ALA A 18 -17.67 6.36 33.86
CA ALA A 18 -16.88 5.15 33.75
C ALA A 18 -16.43 4.99 32.29
N GLN A 19 -15.19 5.35 31.99
CA GLN A 19 -14.55 4.96 30.74
C GLN A 19 -14.31 3.46 30.80
N THR A 20 -15.07 2.70 30.03
CA THR A 20 -14.74 1.31 29.75
C THR A 20 -13.38 1.28 29.06
N PRO A 21 -12.35 0.61 29.61
CA PRO A 21 -11.14 0.39 28.86
C PRO A 21 -11.51 -0.47 27.64
N THR A 22 -11.43 0.11 26.45
CA THR A 22 -11.47 -0.67 25.21
C THR A 22 -10.28 -1.62 25.24
N SER A 23 -10.61 -2.90 25.35
CA SER A 23 -9.70 -4.03 25.47
C SER A 23 -8.59 -4.04 24.43
N ALA A 24 -7.46 -4.58 24.87
CA ALA A 24 -6.16 -4.71 24.22
C ALA A 24 -6.14 -5.26 22.78
N ASP A 25 -5.08 -4.83 22.07
CA ASP A 25 -4.39 -5.49 20.95
C ASP A 25 -5.25 -5.96 19.76
N ALA A 26 -5.72 -5.01 18.96
CA ALA A 26 -5.67 -5.22 17.52
C ALA A 26 -4.21 -5.07 17.12
N THR A 27 -3.57 -6.14 16.63
CA THR A 27 -2.25 -6.00 15.98
C THR A 27 -2.42 -4.97 14.87
N ASP A 28 -1.82 -3.80 15.04
CA ASP A 28 -2.05 -2.66 14.15
C ASP A 28 -1.66 -3.06 12.72
N CYS A 29 -2.64 -3.12 11.82
CA CYS A 29 -2.41 -3.50 10.44
C CYS A 29 -1.38 -2.55 9.82
N ARG A 30 -0.56 -3.06 8.89
CA ARG A 30 0.31 -2.17 8.10
C ARG A 30 -0.55 -1.18 7.32
N CYS A 31 -0.06 0.03 7.18
CA CYS A 31 -0.70 1.03 6.35
C CYS A 31 -0.60 0.61 4.88
N VAL A 32 -1.75 0.61 4.19
CA VAL A 32 -1.84 0.24 2.76
C VAL A 32 -2.29 1.40 1.90
N TYR A 33 -1.95 1.32 0.61
CA TYR A 33 -2.29 2.35 -0.38
C TYR A 33 -3.78 2.69 -0.36
N GLY A 34 -4.08 3.99 -0.36
CA GLY A 34 -5.46 4.51 -0.31
C GLY A 34 -6.04 4.68 1.10
N GLN A 35 -5.36 4.21 2.16
CA GLN A 35 -5.75 4.53 3.54
C GLN A 35 -5.27 5.93 3.94
N SER A 36 -5.91 6.52 4.95
CA SER A 36 -5.56 7.86 5.47
C SER A 36 -4.16 7.95 6.09
N CYS A 37 -3.59 6.83 6.54
CA CYS A 37 -2.23 6.75 7.04
C CYS A 37 -1.17 6.71 5.93
N TRP A 38 -1.57 6.56 4.66
CA TRP A 38 -0.64 6.40 3.55
C TRP A 38 0.18 7.68 3.37
N PRO A 39 1.51 7.59 3.16
CA PRO A 39 2.34 8.78 3.01
C PRO A 39 1.85 9.67 1.87
N SER A 40 1.99 10.97 2.08
CA SER A 40 1.70 11.96 1.06
C SER A 40 2.76 11.96 -0.04
N GLU A 41 2.46 12.57 -1.18
CA GLU A 41 3.47 12.81 -2.22
C GLU A 41 4.66 13.65 -1.70
N GLN A 42 4.44 14.53 -0.72
CA GLN A 42 5.51 15.28 -0.08
C GLN A 42 6.43 14.38 0.77
N ASP A 43 5.87 13.38 1.45
CA ASP A 43 6.66 12.38 2.18
C ASP A 43 7.50 11.54 1.22
N PHE A 44 6.91 11.09 0.10
CA PHE A 44 7.66 10.37 -0.95
C PHE A 44 8.73 11.22 -1.62
N ASN A 45 8.48 12.53 -1.84
CA ASN A 45 9.51 13.44 -2.34
C ASN A 45 10.67 13.57 -1.34
N SER A 46 10.37 13.58 -0.04
CA SER A 46 11.39 13.63 1.02
C SER A 46 12.21 12.35 1.09
N LEU A 47 11.60 11.18 0.83
CA LEU A 47 12.34 9.93 0.62
C LEU A 47 13.19 10.02 -0.66
N SER A 48 12.62 10.44 -1.79
CA SER A 48 13.32 10.52 -3.07
C SER A 48 14.56 11.41 -3.03
N ALA A 49 14.56 12.47 -2.21
CA ALA A 49 15.72 13.34 -2.02
C ALA A 49 16.88 12.67 -1.25
N GLN A 50 16.63 11.58 -0.54
CA GLN A 50 17.64 10.79 0.19
C GLN A 50 18.20 9.63 -0.64
N LEU A 51 17.57 9.31 -1.78
CA LEU A 51 17.96 8.20 -2.63
C LEU A 51 18.97 8.66 -3.69
N SER A 52 19.82 7.73 -4.11
CA SER A 52 20.82 7.92 -5.17
C SER A 52 20.20 8.07 -6.56
N VAL A 53 18.99 7.51 -6.74
CA VAL A 53 18.17 7.62 -7.94
C VAL A 53 16.72 7.91 -7.56
N PRO A 54 15.91 8.53 -8.44
CA PRO A 54 14.51 8.81 -8.15
C PRO A 54 13.71 7.54 -7.83
N LEU A 55 12.68 7.70 -7.00
CA LEU A 55 11.68 6.64 -6.76
C LEU A 55 11.06 6.18 -8.09
N ILE A 56 10.78 4.88 -8.18
CA ILE A 56 10.08 4.29 -9.32
C ILE A 56 8.61 4.02 -8.94
N ARG A 57 7.74 3.97 -9.97
CA ARG A 57 6.33 3.61 -9.82
C ARG A 57 6.04 2.36 -10.65
N PRO A 58 6.27 1.17 -10.09
CA PRO A 58 6.06 -0.08 -10.80
C PRO A 58 4.60 -0.24 -11.25
N VAL A 59 4.41 -0.68 -12.49
CA VAL A 59 3.10 -1.04 -13.03
C VAL A 59 3.15 -2.44 -13.63
N PRO A 60 2.04 -3.19 -13.66
CA PRO A 60 2.00 -4.48 -14.34
C PRO A 60 2.46 -4.35 -15.81
N PRO A 61 3.32 -5.22 -16.35
CA PRO A 61 3.80 -5.09 -17.73
C PRO A 61 2.68 -5.10 -18.77
N ALA A 62 1.61 -5.87 -18.52
CA ALA A 62 0.44 -5.92 -19.39
C ALA A 62 -0.28 -4.57 -19.53
N SER A 63 -0.04 -3.59 -18.64
CA SER A 63 -0.65 -2.25 -18.72
C SER A 63 -0.36 -1.53 -20.04
N ALA A 64 0.80 -1.81 -20.67
CA ALA A 64 1.13 -1.28 -21.98
C ALA A 64 0.13 -1.68 -23.07
N CYS A 65 -0.62 -2.78 -22.88
CA CYS A 65 -1.69 -3.24 -23.77
C CYS A 65 -3.06 -2.59 -23.52
N TYR A 66 -3.15 -1.67 -22.57
CA TYR A 66 -4.39 -1.01 -22.20
C TYR A 66 -4.32 0.52 -22.46
N PRO A 67 -5.46 1.15 -22.78
CA PRO A 67 -6.74 0.51 -23.10
C PRO A 67 -6.68 -0.31 -24.42
N VAL A 68 -7.49 -1.38 -24.53
CA VAL A 68 -7.37 -2.41 -25.57
C VAL A 68 -7.44 -1.87 -27.02
N GLY A 69 -8.15 -0.76 -27.24
CA GLY A 69 -8.26 -0.12 -28.55
C GLY A 69 -7.22 0.98 -28.83
N ASN A 70 -6.49 1.44 -27.82
CA ASN A 70 -5.45 2.46 -27.94
C ASN A 70 -4.38 2.22 -26.87
N PRO A 71 -3.53 1.18 -27.05
CA PRO A 71 -2.53 0.81 -26.05
C PRO A 71 -1.61 1.97 -25.70
N SER A 72 -1.44 2.24 -24.40
CA SER A 72 -0.66 3.37 -23.90
C SER A 72 0.86 3.14 -23.95
N GLY A 73 1.30 1.92 -24.22
CA GLY A 73 2.71 1.54 -24.34
C GLY A 73 2.96 0.53 -25.45
N ASP A 74 4.16 -0.05 -25.45
CA ASP A 74 4.56 -1.06 -26.43
C ASP A 74 4.00 -2.45 -26.09
N CYS A 75 2.70 -2.64 -26.34
CA CYS A 75 2.04 -3.93 -26.15
C CYS A 75 2.71 -5.05 -26.96
N SER A 76 3.27 -4.73 -28.13
CA SER A 76 3.92 -5.72 -28.98
C SER A 76 5.17 -6.31 -28.33
N ASN A 77 5.97 -5.48 -27.67
CA ASN A 77 7.13 -5.92 -26.91
C ASN A 77 6.73 -6.81 -25.73
N VAL A 78 5.66 -6.44 -25.01
CA VAL A 78 5.11 -7.23 -23.90
C VAL A 78 4.62 -8.59 -24.36
N GLN A 79 3.88 -8.65 -25.48
CA GLN A 79 3.38 -9.90 -26.04
C GLN A 79 4.52 -10.84 -26.46
N GLN A 80 5.54 -10.29 -27.13
CA GLN A 80 6.68 -11.07 -27.62
C GLN A 80 7.53 -11.65 -26.48
N ASN A 81 7.70 -10.88 -25.39
CA ASN A 81 8.59 -11.25 -24.29
C ASN A 81 7.87 -11.76 -23.04
N TRP A 82 6.55 -11.98 -23.11
CA TRP A 82 5.76 -12.29 -21.92
C TRP A 82 6.28 -13.49 -21.11
N PHE A 83 6.85 -14.49 -21.79
CA PHE A 83 7.41 -15.71 -21.21
C PHE A 83 8.96 -15.71 -21.15
N ASN A 84 9.61 -14.59 -21.44
CA ASN A 84 11.05 -14.44 -21.32
C ASN A 84 11.40 -14.01 -19.89
N GLY A 85 11.91 -14.94 -19.08
CA GLY A 85 12.22 -14.70 -17.66
C GLY A 85 13.21 -13.54 -17.43
N THR A 86 14.20 -13.35 -18.30
CA THR A 86 15.13 -12.21 -18.20
C THR A 86 14.42 -10.89 -18.45
N TRP A 87 13.60 -10.82 -19.50
CA TRP A 87 12.81 -9.61 -19.76
C TRP A 87 11.84 -9.30 -18.62
N ARG A 88 11.24 -10.34 -18.00
CA ARG A 88 10.38 -10.17 -16.83
C ARG A 88 11.17 -9.71 -15.61
N SER A 89 12.34 -10.27 -15.33
CA SER A 89 13.15 -9.88 -14.16
C SER A 89 13.56 -8.41 -14.23
N ASP A 90 13.82 -7.90 -15.44
CA ASP A 90 14.23 -6.52 -15.67
C ASP A 90 13.10 -5.50 -15.49
N GLN A 91 11.86 -5.96 -15.30
CA GLN A 91 10.69 -5.11 -15.09
C GLN A 91 10.37 -5.00 -13.59
N PRO A 92 10.34 -3.78 -13.02
CA PRO A 92 10.03 -3.60 -11.60
C PRO A 92 8.63 -4.11 -11.19
N GLY A 93 7.65 -4.04 -12.10
CA GLY A 93 6.28 -4.45 -11.84
C GLY A 93 5.94 -5.88 -12.28
N ALA A 94 6.91 -6.65 -12.74
CA ALA A 94 6.70 -8.03 -13.16
C ALA A 94 7.07 -9.03 -12.07
N TYR A 95 6.35 -10.15 -12.11
CA TYR A 95 6.62 -11.38 -11.37
C TYR A 95 6.86 -12.51 -12.36
N GLU A 96 7.74 -13.46 -12.05
CA GLU A 96 7.96 -14.62 -12.92
C GLU A 96 6.68 -15.46 -13.04
N PHE A 97 6.06 -15.78 -11.91
CA PHE A 97 4.72 -16.35 -11.86
C PHE A 97 3.68 -15.23 -11.83
N THR A 98 2.99 -15.05 -12.95
CA THR A 98 2.06 -13.93 -13.20
C THR A 98 0.91 -13.85 -12.19
N ASN A 99 0.50 -14.98 -11.60
CA ASN A 99 -0.56 -15.00 -10.59
C ASN A 99 -0.19 -14.21 -9.33
N PHE A 100 1.09 -14.09 -8.95
CA PHE A 100 1.50 -13.27 -7.80
C PHE A 100 1.37 -11.77 -8.05
N GLY A 101 1.24 -11.35 -9.31
CA GLY A 101 0.90 -9.97 -9.66
C GLY A 101 -0.58 -9.63 -9.42
N THR A 102 -1.44 -10.63 -9.19
CA THR A 102 -2.86 -10.41 -8.92
C THR A 102 -3.15 -10.33 -7.43
N TYR A 103 -4.20 -9.61 -7.06
CA TYR A 103 -4.71 -9.51 -5.70
C TYR A 103 -6.14 -10.06 -5.65
N THR A 104 -6.37 -11.03 -4.78
CA THR A 104 -7.73 -11.54 -4.51
C THR A 104 -8.24 -10.93 -3.21
N ASN A 105 -9.34 -10.19 -3.30
CA ASN A 105 -10.02 -9.68 -2.13
C ASN A 105 -10.78 -10.81 -1.45
N SER A 106 -10.38 -11.17 -0.24
CA SER A 106 -10.99 -12.27 0.53
C SER A 106 -12.42 -11.98 0.99
N ALA A 107 -12.82 -10.71 1.07
CA ALA A 107 -14.14 -10.33 1.57
C ALA A 107 -15.25 -10.51 0.53
N ASN A 108 -14.95 -10.30 -0.76
CA ASN A 108 -15.94 -10.35 -1.84
C ASN A 108 -15.53 -11.25 -3.03
N GLY A 109 -14.33 -11.85 -3.00
CA GLY A 109 -13.81 -12.70 -4.08
C GLY A 109 -13.37 -11.96 -5.33
N SER A 110 -13.39 -10.61 -5.35
CA SER A 110 -12.96 -9.85 -6.53
C SER A 110 -11.46 -9.98 -6.75
N ILE A 111 -11.04 -10.03 -8.01
CA ILE A 111 -9.62 -10.09 -8.38
C ILE A 111 -9.21 -8.78 -9.04
N SER A 112 -8.20 -8.15 -8.46
CA SER A 112 -7.50 -7.00 -9.06
C SER A 112 -6.23 -7.48 -9.75
N GLY A 113 -6.00 -7.04 -10.97
CA GLY A 113 -4.79 -7.36 -11.72
C GLY A 113 -4.87 -6.87 -13.16
N CYS A 114 -3.82 -7.14 -13.93
CA CYS A 114 -3.71 -6.71 -15.31
C CYS A 114 -3.26 -7.87 -16.19
N TYR A 115 -4.16 -8.31 -17.08
CA TYR A 115 -3.99 -9.54 -17.85
C TYR A 115 -3.52 -9.24 -19.27
N LEU A 116 -2.55 -10.01 -19.76
CA LEU A 116 -2.13 -9.93 -21.16
C LEU A 116 -3.27 -10.31 -22.12
N ASN A 117 -4.10 -11.28 -21.74
CA ASN A 117 -5.26 -11.65 -22.51
C ASN A 117 -6.37 -10.60 -22.35
N THR A 118 -6.34 -9.59 -23.21
CA THR A 118 -7.31 -8.48 -23.24
C THR A 118 -8.72 -8.92 -23.65
N THR A 119 -8.88 -10.10 -24.26
CA THR A 119 -10.20 -10.64 -24.66
C THR A 119 -11.08 -11.01 -23.46
N LEU A 120 -10.49 -11.11 -22.26
CA LEU A 120 -11.23 -11.33 -21.02
C LEU A 120 -12.20 -10.16 -20.69
N GLY A 121 -12.01 -9.00 -21.31
CA GLY A 121 -12.86 -7.82 -21.06
C GLY A 121 -12.70 -7.23 -19.66
N LEU A 122 -11.67 -7.63 -18.92
CA LEU A 122 -11.35 -7.10 -17.59
C LEU A 122 -10.55 -5.80 -17.71
N PRO A 123 -10.75 -4.83 -16.81
CA PRO A 123 -9.87 -3.67 -16.73
C PRO A 123 -8.45 -4.11 -16.32
N CYS A 124 -7.46 -3.28 -16.66
CA CYS A 124 -6.11 -3.42 -16.14
C CYS A 124 -5.98 -2.66 -14.83
N GLU A 125 -5.72 -3.39 -13.75
CA GLU A 125 -5.54 -2.85 -12.40
C GLU A 125 -4.17 -3.23 -11.82
N GLN A 126 -3.77 -2.52 -10.76
CA GLN A 126 -2.45 -2.68 -10.13
C GLN A 126 -2.22 -4.08 -9.54
N GLY A 127 -3.26 -4.72 -9.00
CA GLY A 127 -3.14 -6.00 -8.30
C GLY A 127 -2.19 -5.93 -7.10
N SER A 128 -1.30 -6.91 -6.99
CA SER A 128 -0.29 -7.01 -5.92
C SER A 128 1.06 -6.37 -6.29
N VAL A 129 1.14 -5.63 -7.39
CA VAL A 129 2.34 -4.89 -7.77
C VAL A 129 2.51 -3.67 -6.85
N PRO A 130 3.65 -3.50 -6.13
CA PRO A 130 3.85 -2.34 -5.25
C PRO A 130 3.71 -1.01 -6.01
N PRO A 131 2.93 -0.03 -5.51
CA PRO A 131 2.72 1.24 -6.21
C PRO A 131 3.93 2.18 -6.17
N ILE A 132 4.88 1.93 -5.26
CA ILE A 132 6.12 2.67 -5.09
C ILE A 132 7.26 1.65 -4.98
N GLY A 133 8.38 1.93 -5.62
CA GLY A 133 9.61 1.15 -5.50
C GLY A 133 10.84 2.03 -5.34
N VAL A 134 11.87 1.47 -4.74
CA VAL A 134 13.22 2.05 -4.64
C VAL A 134 14.14 1.23 -5.52
N ASP A 135 14.72 1.84 -6.55
CA ASP A 135 15.79 1.22 -7.34
C ASP A 135 17.10 1.36 -6.56
N VAL A 136 17.39 0.37 -5.73
CA VAL A 136 18.52 0.39 -4.80
C VAL A 136 19.84 0.27 -5.56
N ARG A 137 20.71 1.29 -5.41
CA ARG A 137 22.08 1.29 -5.97
C ARG A 137 23.15 1.33 -4.88
N THR A 138 22.79 1.73 -3.68
CA THR A 138 23.70 1.93 -2.55
C THR A 138 23.13 1.36 -1.25
N VAL A 139 23.98 1.22 -0.23
CA VAL A 139 23.53 0.81 1.11
C VAL A 139 22.66 1.91 1.73
N GLU A 140 22.95 3.16 1.44
CA GLU A 140 22.22 4.34 1.90
C GLU A 140 20.76 4.32 1.40
N ASP A 141 20.54 3.88 0.15
CA ASP A 141 19.18 3.70 -0.40
C ASP A 141 18.37 2.70 0.42
N VAL A 142 18.97 1.56 0.77
CA VAL A 142 18.33 0.53 1.61
C VAL A 142 17.99 1.12 2.97
N GLN A 143 18.94 1.82 3.60
CA GLN A 143 18.74 2.41 4.91
C GLN A 143 17.62 3.46 4.89
N ALA A 144 17.59 4.33 3.89
CA ALA A 144 16.55 5.35 3.73
C ALA A 144 15.17 4.70 3.54
N ALA A 145 15.07 3.70 2.66
CA ALA A 145 13.82 2.97 2.40
C ALA A 145 13.31 2.24 3.66
N VAL A 146 14.19 1.55 4.38
CA VAL A 146 13.82 0.79 5.60
C VAL A 146 13.35 1.72 6.70
N ARG A 147 14.06 2.83 6.94
CA ARG A 147 13.66 3.84 7.93
C ARG A 147 12.32 4.46 7.55
N PHE A 148 12.13 4.83 6.28
CA PHE A 148 10.86 5.40 5.80
C PHE A 148 9.69 4.43 6.01
N ALA A 149 9.85 3.16 5.59
CA ALA A 149 8.80 2.16 5.77
C ALA A 149 8.45 1.93 7.25
N GLY A 150 9.46 1.91 8.14
CA GLY A 150 9.25 1.82 9.58
C GLY A 150 8.48 3.01 10.16
N ASN A 151 8.87 4.23 9.79
CA ASN A 151 8.25 5.47 10.26
C ASN A 151 6.78 5.62 9.83
N HIS A 152 6.42 5.09 8.66
CA HIS A 152 5.08 5.17 8.11
C HIS A 152 4.27 3.85 8.25
N ASN A 153 4.76 2.89 9.04
CA ASN A 153 4.12 1.59 9.26
C ASN A 153 3.76 0.85 7.94
N LEU A 154 4.62 0.94 6.93
CA LEU A 154 4.39 0.34 5.61
C LEU A 154 4.84 -1.11 5.58
N ARG A 155 4.18 -1.93 4.76
CA ARG A 155 4.71 -3.23 4.37
C ARG A 155 5.81 -3.03 3.32
N MET A 156 7.05 -3.33 3.69
CA MET A 156 8.16 -3.44 2.73
C MET A 156 8.18 -4.83 2.08
N VAL A 157 8.48 -4.85 0.78
CA VAL A 157 8.78 -6.08 0.02
C VAL A 157 10.11 -5.89 -0.69
N VAL A 158 10.85 -6.98 -0.86
CA VAL A 158 12.14 -6.99 -1.55
C VAL A 158 12.00 -7.83 -2.80
N LYS A 159 12.38 -7.27 -3.95
CA LYS A 159 12.37 -7.94 -5.25
C LYS A 159 13.78 -7.92 -5.84
N ASN A 160 14.17 -9.05 -6.40
CA ASN A 160 15.32 -9.15 -7.31
C ASN A 160 14.79 -9.54 -8.71
N THR A 161 14.68 -10.84 -9.00
CA THR A 161 14.23 -11.35 -10.31
C THR A 161 12.75 -11.72 -10.38
N GLY A 162 12.04 -11.73 -9.26
CA GLY A 162 10.64 -12.12 -9.16
C GLY A 162 10.15 -12.05 -7.73
#